data_AF-A0A945PNW1-F1
#
_entry.id   AF-A0A945PNW1-F1
#
_cell.length_a   1.000
_cell.length_b   1.000
_cell.length_c   1.000
_cell.angle_alpha   90.00
_cell.angle_beta   90.00
_cell.angle_gamma   90.00
#
_symmetry.space_group_name_H-M   'P 1'
#
loop_
_entity.id
_entity.type
_entity.pdbx_description
1 polymer ?
#
loop_
_entity_poly.entity_id
_entity_poly.type
_entity_poly.pdbx_seq_one_letter_code
_entity_poly.pdbx_strand_id
1 'polypeptide(L)' 'MRTKTETNIQLGHGGGGLLTREFLDRHVVPRFATGPLEGLPDGATLPALENGIIFSTDSFVVHPMFFPGGNIGDLAVHGT' A
#
# COMPACT_ATOMS: atom_id res chain seq x y z
N MET A 1 14.86 -23.91 -2.13
CA MET A 1 14.77 -22.66 -1.34
C MET A 1 13.73 -22.88 -0.26
N ARG A 2 14.09 -22.90 1.03
CA ARG A 2 13.11 -23.16 2.11
C ARG A 2 12.22 -21.93 2.25
N THR A 3 10.93 -22.06 1.96
CA THR A 3 9.92 -21.05 2.29
C THR A 3 9.71 -21.07 3.80
N LYS A 4 10.34 -20.11 4.49
CA LYS A 4 10.09 -19.89 5.92
C LYS A 4 8.69 -19.30 6.04
N THR A 5 7.76 -20.04 6.61
CA THR A 5 6.44 -19.53 6.94
C THR A 5 6.63 -18.53 8.08
N GLU A 6 6.60 -17.23 7.77
CA GLU A 6 6.64 -16.16 8.77
C GLU A 6 5.34 -16.23 9.58
N THR A 7 5.42 -16.65 10.84
CA THR A 7 4.27 -16.83 11.73
C THR A 7 3.80 -15.54 12.38
N ASN A 8 4.60 -14.47 12.31
CA ASN A 8 4.34 -13.19 12.99
C ASN A 8 4.49 -12.00 12.04
N ILE A 9 3.69 -10.96 12.24
CA ILE A 9 3.87 -9.66 11.58
C ILE A 9 5.03 -8.91 12.25
N GLN A 10 5.93 -8.36 11.43
CA GLN A 10 7.08 -7.57 11.85
C GLN A 10 6.92 -6.13 11.34
N LEU A 11 7.60 -5.16 11.97
CA LEU A 11 7.64 -3.77 11.50
C LEU A 11 8.10 -3.66 10.04
N GLY A 12 9.03 -4.53 9.61
CA GLY A 12 9.52 -4.56 8.23
C GLY A 12 8.44 -4.83 7.17
N HIS A 13 7.32 -5.48 7.52
CA HIS A 13 6.21 -5.67 6.59
C HIS A 13 5.45 -4.37 6.29
N GLY A 14 5.53 -3.36 7.16
CA GLY A 14 4.95 -2.03 6.96
C GLY A 14 5.95 -0.97 6.47
N GLY A 15 7.19 -1.35 6.18
CA GLY A 15 8.26 -0.41 5.84
C GLY A 15 8.36 -0.03 4.36
N GLY A 16 7.52 -0.59 3.48
CA GLY A 16 7.52 -0.33 2.03
C GLY A 16 8.64 -1.01 1.24
N GLY A 17 9.52 -1.76 1.90
CA GLY A 17 10.68 -2.41 1.28
C GLY A 17 10.44 -3.88 0.87
N LEU A 18 11.54 -4.65 0.81
CA LEU A 18 11.52 -6.05 0.37
C LEU A 18 10.51 -6.92 1.15
N LEU A 19 10.47 -6.79 2.49
CA LEU A 19 9.56 -7.57 3.32
C LEU A 19 8.09 -7.22 3.06
N THR A 20 7.77 -5.95 2.78
CA THR A 20 6.43 -5.53 2.35
C THR A 20 6.06 -6.19 1.01
N ARG A 21 6.97 -6.15 0.03
CA ARG A 21 6.73 -6.77 -1.29
C ARG A 21 6.50 -8.28 -1.17
N GLU A 22 7.36 -8.98 -0.45
CA GLU A 22 7.22 -10.42 -0.21
C GLU A 22 5.90 -10.77 0.49
N PHE A 23 5.47 -9.94 1.44
CA PHE A 23 4.20 -10.13 2.12
C PHE A 23 3.01 -9.97 1.16
N LEU A 24 2.99 -8.90 0.35
CA LEU A 24 1.95 -8.66 -0.64
C LEU A 24 1.87 -9.80 -1.67
N ASP A 25 3.00 -10.23 -2.21
CA ASP A 25 3.07 -11.29 -3.22
C ASP A 25 2.56 -12.65 -2.71
N ARG A 26 2.79 -12.97 -1.43
CA ARG A 26 2.35 -14.25 -0.85
C ARG A 26 0.91 -14.21 -0.35
N HIS A 27 0.50 -13.09 0.24
CA HIS A 27 -0.73 -13.03 1.02
C HIS A 27 -1.85 -12.24 0.36
N VAL A 28 -1.56 -11.14 -0.33
CA VAL A 28 -2.57 -10.21 -0.87
C VAL A 28 -2.81 -10.47 -2.36
N VAL A 29 -1.77 -10.40 -3.18
CA VAL A 29 -1.84 -10.50 -4.64
C VAL A 29 -2.61 -11.73 -5.12
N PRO A 30 -2.32 -12.97 -4.63
CA PRO A 30 -2.99 -14.16 -5.12
C PRO A 30 -4.49 -14.22 -4.80
N ARG A 31 -4.98 -13.37 -3.90
CA ARG A 31 -6.37 -13.34 -3.44
C ARG A 31 -7.15 -12.18 -4.03
N PHE A 32 -6.50 -11.06 -4.30
CA PHE A 32 -7.20 -9.79 -4.55
C PHE A 32 -6.69 -8.98 -5.75
N ALA A 33 -5.48 -9.24 -6.28
CA ALA A 33 -4.87 -8.35 -7.27
C ALA A 33 -5.02 -8.84 -8.73
N THR A 34 -6.22 -9.28 -9.11
CA THR A 34 -6.57 -9.53 -10.51
C THR A 34 -7.28 -8.31 -11.11
N GLY A 35 -7.16 -8.10 -12.42
CA GLY A 35 -7.83 -6.99 -13.10
C GLY A 35 -7.17 -5.62 -12.80
N PRO A 36 -7.91 -4.58 -12.37
CA PRO A 36 -7.36 -3.22 -12.22
C PRO A 36 -6.17 -3.05 -11.27
N LEU A 37 -5.90 -4.04 -10.41
CA LEU A 37 -4.78 -4.07 -9.47
C LEU A 37 -3.61 -4.95 -9.98
N GLU A 38 -3.74 -5.56 -11.15
CA GLU A 38 -2.66 -6.34 -11.76
C GLU A 38 -1.45 -5.45 -12.03
N GLY A 39 -0.27 -5.92 -11.64
CA GLY A 39 0.97 -5.12 -11.67
C GLY A 39 1.17 -4.19 -10.47
N LEU A 40 0.22 -4.13 -9.53
CA LEU A 40 0.25 -3.25 -8.34
C LEU A 40 0.54 -1.77 -8.69
N PRO A 41 -0.30 -1.13 -9.51
CA PRO A 41 -0.18 0.30 -9.78
C PRO A 41 -0.47 1.15 -8.53
N ASP A 42 -0.08 2.42 -8.56
CA ASP A 42 -0.33 3.39 -7.47
C ASP A 42 -1.82 3.70 -7.26
N GLY A 43 -2.69 3.31 -8.21
CA GLY A 43 -4.13 3.45 -8.12
C GLY A 43 -4.86 2.49 -9.06
N ALA A 44 -6.06 2.08 -8.68
CA ALA A 44 -6.91 1.19 -9.48
C ALA A 44 -7.78 1.99 -10.44
N THR A 45 -7.88 1.55 -11.69
CA THR A 45 -8.92 2.04 -12.59
C THR A 45 -10.29 1.48 -12.20
N LEU A 46 -11.34 2.29 -12.28
CA LEU A 46 -12.71 1.88 -11.99
C LEU A 46 -13.53 1.85 -13.29
N PRO A 47 -13.39 0.79 -14.13
CA PRO A 47 -13.99 0.75 -15.48
C PRO A 47 -15.52 0.75 -15.50
N ALA A 48 -16.17 0.44 -14.37
CA ALA A 48 -17.62 0.52 -14.23
C ALA A 48 -18.12 1.97 -14.05
N LEU A 49 -17.23 2.94 -13.82
CA LEU A 49 -17.55 4.35 -13.68
C LEU A 49 -17.20 5.10 -14.97
N GLU A 50 -18.01 6.10 -15.31
CA GLU A 50 -17.74 6.98 -16.45
C GLU A 50 -16.51 7.86 -16.18
N ASN A 51 -15.92 8.42 -17.25
CA ASN A 51 -14.82 9.40 -17.21
C ASN A 51 -13.44 8.89 -16.74
N GLY A 52 -13.23 7.57 -16.69
CA GLY A 52 -11.89 7.01 -16.44
C GLY A 52 -11.38 7.30 -15.02
N ILE A 53 -12.24 7.13 -14.02
CA ILE A 53 -11.89 7.34 -12.62
C ILE A 53 -10.76 6.40 -12.18
N ILE A 54 -9.78 6.97 -11.51
CA ILE A 54 -8.72 6.26 -10.79
C ILE A 54 -8.96 6.46 -9.29
N PHE A 55 -8.81 5.38 -8.53
CA PHE A 55 -8.98 5.39 -7.09
C PHE A 55 -7.69 4.90 -6.42
N SER A 56 -7.21 5.67 -5.46
CA SER A 56 -6.11 5.29 -4.58
C SER A 56 -6.50 5.52 -3.12
N THR A 57 -5.77 4.88 -2.22
CA THR A 57 -5.96 5.01 -0.79
C THR A 57 -4.64 4.79 -0.08
N ASP A 58 -4.37 5.63 0.91
CA ASP A 58 -3.22 5.48 1.80
C ASP A 58 -3.63 5.73 3.25
N SER A 59 -2.80 5.25 4.17
CA SER A 59 -2.95 5.49 5.60
C SER A 59 -1.67 6.04 6.17
N PHE A 60 -1.78 7.10 6.97
CA PHE A 60 -0.64 7.83 7.51
C PHE A 60 -0.57 7.61 9.02
N VAL A 61 0.59 7.14 9.50
CA VAL A 61 0.85 6.81 10.91
C VAL A 61 2.08 7.53 11.46
N VAL A 62 2.44 8.67 10.85
CA VAL A 62 3.62 9.45 11.25
C VAL A 62 3.52 9.92 12.70
N HIS A 63 4.65 9.89 13.40
CA HIS A 63 4.78 10.42 14.76
C HIS A 63 6.11 11.18 14.91
N PRO A 64 6.12 12.40 15.48
CA PRO A 64 4.99 13.15 16.03
C PRO A 64 4.01 13.65 14.94
N MET A 65 2.79 14.03 15.32
CA MET A 65 1.77 14.49 14.36
C MET A 65 2.10 15.83 13.69
N PHE A 66 2.93 16.66 14.35
CA PHE A 66 3.44 17.93 13.84
C PHE A 66 4.96 17.89 13.91
N PHE A 67 5.64 18.28 12.83
CA PHE A 67 7.09 18.20 12.70
C PHE A 67 7.63 19.37 11.85
N PRO A 68 8.94 19.66 11.90
CA PRO A 68 9.50 20.71 11.05
C PRO A 68 9.22 20.44 9.57
N GLY A 69 8.49 21.34 8.92
CA GLY A 69 8.11 21.22 7.50
C GLY A 69 6.72 20.67 7.22
N GLY A 70 5.93 20.27 8.23
CA GLY A 70 4.54 19.89 8.00
C GLY A 70 3.86 19.16 9.17
N ASN A 71 2.73 18.54 8.86
CA ASN A 71 1.94 17.72 9.79
C ASN A 71 1.32 16.49 9.11
N ILE A 72 0.70 15.62 9.88
CA ILE A 72 0.03 14.40 9.37
C ILE A 72 -1.06 14.71 8.32
N GLY A 73 -1.77 15.84 8.46
CA GLY A 73 -2.76 16.28 7.49
C GLY A 73 -2.12 16.71 6.17
N ASP A 74 -0.98 17.41 6.22
CA ASP A 74 -0.24 17.77 5.00
C ASP A 74 0.22 16.51 4.26
N LEU A 75 0.72 15.50 4.99
CA LEU A 75 1.07 14.20 4.39
C LEU A 75 -0.15 13.50 3.80
N ALA A 76 -1.29 13.54 4.50
CA ALA A 76 -2.51 12.88 4.03
C ALA A 76 -3.07 13.47 2.73
N VAL A 77 -2.82 14.76 2.47
CA VAL A 77 -3.24 15.42 1.23
C VAL A 77 -2.21 15.23 0.11
N HIS A 78 -0.92 15.32 0.41
CA HIS A 78 0.13 15.26 -0.61
C HIS A 78 0.57 13.83 -0.97
N GLY A 79 0.30 12.87 -0.08
CA GLY A 79 0.74 11.48 -0.23
C GLY A 79 -0.27 10.58 -0.93
N THR A 80 -1.35 11.13 -1.49
CA THR A 80 -2.38 10.39 -2.26
C THR A 80 -2.48 10.94 -3.67
#